data_AF-A0A8T4LWN0-F1
#
_entry.id   AF-A0A8T4LWN0-F1
#
_cell.length_a   1.000
_cell.length_b   1.000
_cell.length_c   1.000
_cell.angle_alpha   90.00
_cell.angle_beta   90.00
_cell.angle_gamma   90.00
#
_symmetry.space_group_name_H-M   'P 1'
#
loop_
_entity.id
_entity.type
_entity.pdbx_description
1 polymer ?
#
loop_
_entity_poly.entity_id
_entity_poly.type
_entity_poly.pdbx_seq_one_letter_code
_entity_poly.pdbx_strand_id
1 'polypeptide(L)'
;MKKEIVEGLKMALIKGESLQQAMQSFYNAGYSKEEIESAARELQSSGLEMSQKPQDFQQQDKKKPIAFSQKTGAIPSQTPQNNKSMQKVSNYEDEETRKNPRATLIITISILLVLILAALTGIYFFRQEIVNYLNSLFG
;
A
#
# COMPACT_ATOMS: atom_id res chain seq x y z
N MET A 1 19.17 6.08 13.90
CA MET A 1 18.25 5.80 12.78
C MET A 1 18.38 4.37 12.25
N LYS A 2 19.38 3.99 11.44
CA LYS A 2 19.42 2.60 10.87
C LYS A 2 19.34 1.47 11.90
N LYS A 3 20.00 1.62 13.06
CA LYS A 3 20.00 0.64 14.15
C LYS A 3 18.60 0.38 14.73
N GLU A 4 17.77 1.41 14.84
CA GLU A 4 16.40 1.30 15.38
C GLU A 4 15.50 0.46 14.45
N ILE A 5 15.70 0.57 13.14
CA ILE A 5 14.97 -0.22 12.15
C ILE A 5 15.37 -1.70 12.26
N VAL A 6 16.67 -1.99 12.38
CA VAL A 6 17.16 -3.37 12.53
C VAL A 6 16.61 -4.02 13.80
N GLU A 7 16.66 -3.33 14.93
CA GLU A 7 16.10 -3.82 16.20
C GLU A 7 14.59 -4.01 16.13
N GLY A 8 13.88 -3.07 15.50
CA GLY A 8 12.44 -3.15 15.31
C GLY A 8 12.00 -4.28 14.37
N LEU A 9 12.71 -4.50 13.25
CA LEU A 9 12.49 -5.64 12.36
C LEU A 9 12.74 -6.97 13.08
N LYS A 10 13.81 -7.05 13.88
CA LYS A 10 14.10 -8.21 14.73
C LYS A 10 12.97 -8.50 15.72
N MET A 11 12.43 -7.47 16.37
CA MET A 11 11.33 -7.62 17.32
C MET A 11 10.04 -8.09 16.64
N ALA A 12 9.72 -7.58 15.44
CA ALA A 12 8.55 -8.02 14.67
C ALA A 12 8.67 -9.50 14.26
N LEU A 13 9.86 -9.94 13.84
CA LEU A 13 10.13 -11.34 13.52
C LEU A 13 9.99 -12.25 14.75
N ILE A 14 10.48 -11.82 15.92
CA ILE A 14 10.30 -12.57 17.18
C ILE A 14 8.81 -12.71 17.55
N LYS A 15 7.98 -11.70 17.23
CA LYS A 15 6.52 -11.77 17.39
C LYS A 15 5.85 -12.72 16.39
N GLY A 16 6.59 -13.23 15.42
CA GLY A 16 6.11 -14.12 14.37
C GLY A 16 5.66 -13.40 13.11
N GLU A 17 5.78 -12.07 13.02
CA GLU A 17 5.43 -11.34 11.80
C GLU A 17 6.39 -11.68 10.66
N SER A 18 5.88 -11.77 9.43
CA SER A 18 6.74 -11.95 8.26
C SER A 18 7.65 -10.73 8.08
N LEU A 19 8.87 -10.96 7.57
CA LEU A 19 9.82 -9.88 7.27
C LEU A 19 9.16 -8.82 6.36
N GLN A 20 8.39 -9.26 5.36
CA GLN A 20 7.67 -8.38 4.45
C GLN A 20 6.63 -7.50 5.17
N GLN A 21 5.87 -8.07 6.11
CA GLN A 21 4.89 -7.32 6.90
C GLN A 21 5.56 -6.31 7.83
N ALA A 22 6.69 -6.70 8.45
CA ALA A 22 7.47 -5.79 9.27
C ALA A 22 8.02 -4.62 8.43
N MET A 23 8.62 -4.91 7.27
CA MET A 23 9.09 -3.89 6.32
C MET A 23 7.96 -2.94 5.89
N GLN A 24 6.76 -3.46 5.61
CA GLN A 24 5.61 -2.64 5.25
C GLN A 24 5.18 -1.71 6.39
N SER A 25 5.27 -2.17 7.65
CA SER A 25 4.94 -1.36 8.82
C SER A 25 5.91 -0.18 8.99
N PHE A 26 7.20 -0.39 8.76
CA PHE A 26 8.18 0.70 8.74
C PHE A 26 7.95 1.68 7.59
N TYR A 27 7.60 1.18 6.40
CA TYR A 27 7.25 2.06 5.28
C TYR A 27 6.05 2.98 5.61
N ASN A 28 5.02 2.41 6.23
CA ASN A 28 3.84 3.17 6.67
C ASN A 28 4.16 4.17 7.80
N ALA A 29 5.21 3.93 8.59
CA ALA A 29 5.69 4.83 9.63
C ALA A 29 6.57 5.98 9.10
N GLY A 30 6.80 6.05 7.78
CA GLY A 30 7.52 7.15 7.12
C GLY A 30 9.02 6.89 6.91
N TYR A 31 9.50 5.67 7.13
CA TYR A 31 10.89 5.32 6.83
C TYR A 31 11.08 5.12 5.32
N SER A 32 12.26 5.49 4.81
CA SER A 32 12.59 5.32 3.40
C SER A 32 12.78 3.85 3.04
N LYS A 33 12.43 3.48 1.80
CA LYS A 33 12.52 2.09 1.31
C LYS A 33 13.95 1.56 1.39
N GLU A 34 14.90 2.42 1.05
CA GLU A 34 16.33 2.13 1.02
C GLU A 34 16.88 1.83 2.42
N GLU A 35 16.42 2.56 3.45
CA GLU A 35 16.80 2.29 4.84
C GLU A 35 16.24 0.97 5.35
N ILE A 36 14.98 0.67 5.00
CA ILE A 36 14.31 -0.59 5.39
C ILE A 36 15.01 -1.79 4.74
N GLU A 37 15.32 -1.71 3.44
CA GLU A 37 16.03 -2.78 2.73
C GLU A 37 17.47 -2.97 3.24
N SER A 38 18.17 -1.87 3.52
CA SER A 38 19.52 -1.93 4.12
C SER A 38 19.49 -2.63 5.48
N ALA A 39 18.52 -2.30 6.33
CA ALA A 39 18.35 -2.91 7.64
C ALA A 39 17.97 -4.40 7.53
N ALA A 40 17.10 -4.77 6.58
CA ALA A 40 16.75 -6.16 6.34
C ALA A 40 17.95 -7.01 5.87
N ARG A 41 18.80 -6.46 5.00
CA ARG A 41 20.05 -7.13 4.57
C ARG A 41 21.03 -7.30 5.72
N GLU A 42 21.18 -6.29 6.57
CA GLU A 42 22.04 -6.36 7.76
C GLU A 42 21.55 -7.43 8.73
N LEU A 43 20.23 -7.54 8.91
CA LEU A 43 19.61 -8.57 9.75
C LEU A 43 19.85 -10.00 9.22
N GLN A 44 19.72 -10.21 7.90
CA GLN A 44 20.03 -11.48 7.25
C GLN A 44 21.52 -11.84 7.36
N SER A 45 22.39 -10.84 7.22
CA SER A 45 23.86 -11.01 7.32
C SER A 45 24.31 -11.33 8.74
N SER A 46 23.53 -10.93 9.75
CA SER A 46 23.84 -11.12 11.18
C SER A 46 23.61 -12.57 11.67
N GLY A 47 23.37 -13.53 10.77
CA GLY A 47 23.30 -14.95 11.12
C GLY A 47 22.05 -15.36 11.91
N LEU A 48 21.04 -14.49 11.98
CA LEU A 48 19.69 -14.89 12.35
C LEU A 48 19.06 -15.58 11.12
N GLU A 49 19.54 -16.79 10.82
CA GLU A 49 18.83 -17.76 9.98
C GLU A 49 17.58 -18.23 10.74
N MET A 50 16.64 -17.30 10.94
CA MET A 50 15.30 -17.64 11.37
C MET A 50 14.64 -18.28 10.16
N SER A 51 14.78 -19.61 10.10
CA SER A 51 14.17 -20.52 9.14
C SER A 51 12.91 -19.90 8.53
N GLN A 52 13.03 -19.40 7.29
CA GLN A 52 11.91 -18.94 6.49
C GLN A 52 11.03 -20.15 6.17
N LYS A 53 10.26 -20.59 7.16
CA LYS A 53 9.12 -21.45 6.92
C LYS A 53 8.05 -20.49 6.39
N PRO A 54 7.56 -20.66 5.16
CA PRO A 54 6.50 -19.81 4.63
C PRO A 54 5.25 -20.03 5.49
N GLN A 55 5.05 -19.16 6.48
CA GLN A 55 3.77 -18.98 7.13
C GLN A 55 2.95 -18.11 6.20
N ASP A 56 2.02 -18.76 5.49
CA ASP A 56 0.86 -18.12 4.87
C ASP A 56 0.17 -17.25 5.93
N PHE A 57 0.45 -15.94 5.90
CA PHE A 57 -0.36 -14.95 6.57
C PHE A 57 -1.62 -14.77 5.72
N GLN A 58 -2.65 -15.57 6.02
CA GLN A 58 -4.01 -15.20 5.68
C GLN A 58 -4.29 -13.80 6.23
N GLN A 59 -4.76 -12.93 5.33
CA GLN A 59 -5.31 -11.63 5.63
C GLN A 59 -6.30 -11.75 6.78
N GLN A 60 -5.98 -11.13 7.90
CA GLN A 60 -6.91 -11.01 9.01
C GLN A 60 -7.90 -9.89 8.71
N ASP A 61 -9.16 -10.29 8.64
CA ASP A 61 -10.33 -9.47 8.45
C ASP A 61 -10.35 -8.16 9.22
N LYS A 62 -10.92 -7.16 8.55
CA LYS A 62 -11.56 -5.97 9.12
C LYS A 62 -12.27 -6.32 10.44
N LYS A 63 -11.70 -5.93 11.58
CA LYS A 63 -12.47 -5.72 12.81
C LYS A 63 -12.40 -4.25 13.22
N LYS A 64 -13.61 -3.70 13.36
CA LYS A 64 -13.99 -2.40 13.88
C LYS A 64 -13.22 -2.06 15.17
N PRO A 65 -13.00 -0.77 15.50
CA PRO A 65 -12.35 -0.39 16.74
C PRO A 65 -13.25 -0.74 17.92
N ILE A 66 -12.81 -1.69 18.75
CA ILE A 66 -13.40 -1.97 20.06
C ILE A 66 -12.59 -1.13 21.06
N ALA A 67 -13.30 -0.25 21.76
CA ALA A 67 -12.77 0.57 22.83
C ALA A 67 -12.11 -0.30 23.92
N PHE A 68 -10.91 0.10 24.31
CA PHE A 68 -10.12 -0.54 25.36
C PHE A 68 -10.78 -0.30 26.71
N SER A 69 -11.23 -1.38 27.37
CA SER A 69 -11.56 -1.37 28.79
C SER A 69 -10.68 -2.42 29.46
N GLN A 70 -9.76 -1.96 30.29
CA GLN A 70 -8.86 -2.79 31.09
C GLN A 70 -9.67 -3.69 32.03
N LYS A 71 -9.41 -5.00 31.99
CA LYS A 71 -9.37 -5.81 33.21
C LYS A 71 -8.61 -7.13 32.99
N THR A 72 -7.75 -7.36 33.96
CA THR A 72 -6.84 -8.48 34.23
C THR A 72 -7.52 -9.86 34.25
N GLY A 73 -6.80 -10.88 33.75
CA GLY A 73 -6.88 -12.24 34.32
C GLY A 73 -7.04 -13.40 33.34
N ALA A 74 -6.03 -14.27 33.32
CA ALA A 74 -6.05 -15.73 33.09
C ALA A 74 -6.25 -16.31 31.67
N ILE A 75 -5.32 -17.23 31.36
CA ILE A 75 -5.16 -18.10 30.18
C ILE A 75 -6.13 -19.30 30.29
N PRO A 76 -6.71 -19.79 29.18
CA PRO A 76 -6.35 -21.16 28.76
C PRO A 76 -6.24 -21.38 27.25
N SER A 77 -5.20 -22.14 26.86
CA SER A 77 -4.97 -22.75 25.55
C SER A 77 -6.07 -23.73 25.15
N GLN A 78 -6.55 -23.67 23.89
CA GLN A 78 -7.14 -24.83 23.18
C GLN A 78 -6.86 -24.75 21.67
N THR A 79 -6.16 -25.75 21.16
CA THR A 79 -6.01 -26.13 19.73
C THR A 79 -7.22 -26.93 19.24
N PRO A 80 -7.61 -26.80 17.95
CA PRO A 80 -7.90 -28.02 17.19
C PRO A 80 -7.48 -28.00 15.70
N GLN A 81 -6.75 -29.06 15.33
CA GLN A 81 -7.09 -30.03 14.27
C GLN A 81 -7.15 -29.60 12.79
N ASN A 82 -5.97 -29.72 12.15
CA ASN A 82 -5.69 -30.33 10.84
C ASN A 82 -6.89 -30.95 10.08
N ASN A 83 -7.22 -30.37 8.92
CA ASN A 83 -7.96 -31.06 7.87
C ASN A 83 -7.33 -30.73 6.50
N LYS A 84 -6.71 -31.75 5.88
CA LYS A 84 -6.13 -31.69 4.54
C LYS A 84 -7.23 -31.80 3.50
N SER A 85 -7.51 -30.74 2.76
CA SER A 85 -8.14 -30.84 1.44
C SER A 85 -7.10 -30.53 0.37
N MET A 86 -6.82 -31.51 -0.48
CA MET A 86 -6.11 -31.33 -1.75
C MET A 86 -6.78 -30.20 -2.53
N GLN A 87 -6.13 -29.04 -2.61
CA GLN A 87 -6.60 -27.92 -3.43
C GLN A 87 -5.87 -27.93 -4.76
N LYS A 88 -6.68 -28.10 -5.81
CA LYS A 88 -6.28 -28.17 -7.20
C LYS A 88 -5.61 -26.86 -7.61
N VAL A 89 -4.38 -26.98 -8.10
CA VAL A 89 -3.56 -25.88 -8.64
C VAL A 89 -4.21 -25.42 -9.94
N SER A 90 -4.92 -24.29 -9.90
CA SER A 90 -5.45 -23.62 -11.09
C SER A 90 -4.80 -22.26 -11.19
N ASN A 91 -3.98 -22.10 -12.23
CA ASN A 91 -3.84 -20.91 -13.06
C ASN A 91 -4.08 -19.56 -12.38
N TYR A 92 -2.99 -18.83 -12.17
CA TYR A 92 -3.00 -17.37 -12.18
C TYR A 92 -1.78 -16.87 -12.97
N GLU A 93 -1.79 -17.15 -14.27
CA GLU A 93 -1.23 -16.21 -15.26
C GLU A 93 -2.34 -15.21 -15.60
N ASP A 94 -2.68 -14.35 -14.64
CA ASP A 94 -3.27 -13.07 -14.99
C ASP A 94 -2.11 -12.08 -15.06
N GLU A 95 -1.46 -12.04 -16.22
CA GLU A 95 -0.71 -10.86 -16.66
C GLU A 95 -1.68 -9.70 -16.93
N GLU A 96 -2.40 -9.27 -15.89
CA GLU A 96 -3.04 -7.98 -15.93
C GLU A 96 -1.95 -6.92 -15.74
N THR A 97 -1.49 -6.43 -16.89
CA THR A 97 -0.67 -5.24 -17.09
C THR A 97 -0.63 -4.33 -15.87
N ARG A 98 0.47 -4.42 -15.09
CA ARG A 98 0.74 -3.50 -13.99
C ARG A 98 0.93 -2.09 -14.57
N LYS A 99 -0.17 -1.36 -14.79
CA LYS A 99 -0.13 0.04 -15.19
C LYS A 99 0.59 0.80 -14.09
N ASN A 100 1.77 1.30 -14.44
CA ASN A 100 2.56 2.15 -13.56
C ASN A 100 1.69 3.37 -13.19
N PRO A 101 1.24 3.51 -11.92
CA PRO A 101 0.28 4.54 -11.55
C PRO A 101 0.85 5.95 -11.80
N ARG A 102 2.18 6.08 -11.77
CA ARG A 102 2.90 7.31 -12.12
C ARG A 102 2.73 7.68 -13.61
N ALA A 103 2.77 6.71 -14.51
CA ALA A 103 2.63 6.96 -15.95
C ALA A 103 1.19 7.35 -16.30
N THR A 104 0.19 6.65 -15.73
CA THR A 104 -1.22 6.99 -15.89
C THR A 104 -1.50 8.41 -15.40
N LEU A 105 -0.96 8.77 -14.23
CA LEU A 105 -1.14 10.10 -13.65
C LEU A 105 -0.52 11.22 -14.52
N ILE A 106 0.68 11.00 -15.08
CA ILE A 106 1.31 11.97 -15.98
C ILE A 106 0.48 12.15 -17.26
N ILE A 107 -0.02 11.06 -17.85
CA ILE A 107 -0.85 11.13 -19.07
C ILE A 107 -2.15 11.90 -18.79
N THR A 108 -2.82 11.63 -17.67
CA THR A 108 -4.06 12.34 -17.29
C THR A 108 -3.81 13.84 -17.09
N ILE A 109 -2.71 14.23 -16.43
CA ILE A 109 -2.35 15.65 -16.23
C ILE A 109 -2.05 16.34 -17.55
N SER A 110 -1.30 15.69 -18.45
CA SER A 110 -0.97 16.26 -19.76
C SER A 110 -2.22 16.54 -20.60
N ILE A 111 -3.20 15.62 -20.58
CA ILE A 111 -4.49 15.82 -21.29
C ILE A 111 -5.25 17.00 -20.69
N LEU A 112 -5.33 17.07 -19.36
CA LEU A 112 -5.99 18.17 -18.66
C LEU A 112 -5.35 19.54 -18.99
N LEU A 113 -4.02 19.59 -19.05
CA LEU A 113 -3.28 20.81 -19.36
C LEU A 113 -3.59 21.32 -20.78
N VAL A 114 -3.60 20.42 -21.77
CA VAL A 114 -3.92 20.77 -23.16
C VAL A 114 -5.36 21.26 -23.29
N LEU A 115 -6.31 20.64 -22.57
CA LEU A 115 -7.71 21.05 -22.56
C LEU A 115 -7.89 22.47 -22.00
N ILE A 116 -7.18 22.80 -20.92
CA ILE A 116 -7.20 24.16 -20.34
C ILE A 116 -6.64 25.19 -21.32
N LEU A 117 -5.51 24.89 -21.98
CA LEU A 117 -4.92 25.78 -22.99
C LEU A 117 -5.85 25.99 -24.18
N ALA A 118 -6.50 24.94 -24.66
CA ALA A 118 -7.48 25.02 -25.73
C ALA A 118 -8.68 25.88 -25.32
N ALA A 119 -9.20 25.71 -24.10
CA ALA A 119 -10.30 26.52 -23.58
C ALA A 119 -9.92 28.01 -23.46
N LEU A 120 -8.72 28.32 -22.94
CA LEU A 120 -8.22 29.69 -22.85
C LEU A 120 -8.08 30.33 -24.24
N THR A 121 -7.52 29.59 -25.20
CA THR A 121 -7.38 30.05 -26.58
C THR A 121 -8.74 30.28 -27.22
N GLY A 122 -9.69 29.37 -26.99
CA GLY A 122 -11.08 29.51 -27.42
C GLY A 122 -11.75 30.75 -26.85
N ILE A 123 -11.65 30.99 -25.54
CA ILE A 123 -12.20 32.20 -24.89
C ILE A 123 -11.59 33.47 -25.50
N TYR A 124 -10.28 33.46 -25.75
CA TYR A 124 -9.60 34.61 -26.35
C TYR A 124 -10.10 34.90 -27.77
N PHE A 125 -10.25 33.85 -28.59
CA PHE A 125 -10.67 33.97 -29.98
C PHE A 125 -12.16 34.31 -30.11
N PHE A 126 -13.02 33.65 -29.32
CA PHE A 126 -14.48 33.80 -29.35
C PHE A 126 -15.01 34.81 -28.33
N ARG A 127 -14.17 35.74 -27.86
CA ARG A 127 -14.55 36.68 -26.79
C ARG A 127 -15.79 37.50 -27.14
N GLN A 128 -15.96 37.87 -28.40
CA GLN A 128 -17.08 38.72 -28.84
C GLN A 128 -18.38 37.92 -28.88
N GLU A 129 -18.31 36.70 -29.41
CA GLU A 129 -19.43 35.77 -29.48
C GLU A 129 -19.91 35.39 -28.08
N ILE A 130 -18.99 35.17 -27.13
CA ILE A 130 -19.33 34.88 -25.72
C ILE A 130 -20.06 36.06 -25.08
N VAL A 131 -19.57 37.29 -25.26
CA VAL A 131 -20.23 38.49 -24.72
C VAL A 131 -21.62 38.68 -25.33
N ASN A 132 -21.74 38.51 -26.65
CA ASN A 132 -23.02 38.61 -27.35
C ASN A 132 -24.01 37.52 -26.92
N TYR A 133 -23.54 36.28 -26.74
CA TYR A 133 -24.35 35.18 -26.25
C TYR A 133 -24.83 35.43 -24.82
N LEU A 134 -23.95 35.91 -23.93
CA LEU A 134 -24.32 36.27 -22.56
C LEU A 134 -25.35 37.40 -22.51
N ASN A 135 -25.18 38.43 -23.33
CA ASN A 135 -26.14 39.53 -23.42
C ASN A 135 -27.50 39.07 -23.96
N SER A 136 -27.53 38.08 -24.87
CA SER A 136 -28.76 37.47 -25.37
C SER A 136 -29.44 36.55 -24.35
N LEU A 137 -28.66 35.95 -23.44
CA LEU A 137 -29.18 34.99 -22.46
C LEU A 137 -29.66 35.66 -21.17
N PHE A 138 -29.12 36.83 -20.83
CA PHE A 138 -29.41 37.56 -19.59
C PHE A 138 -30.07 38.94 -19.80
N GLY A 139 -30.24 39.40 -21.04
CA GLY A 139 -30.90 40.66 -21.40
C GLY A 139 -32.24 40.42 -22.08
#